data_AF-A0A5J4ZG36-F1
#
_entry.id   AF-A0A5J4ZG36-F1
#
_cell.length_a   1.000
_cell.length_b   1.000
_cell.length_c   1.000
_cell.angle_alpha   90.00
_cell.angle_beta   90.00
_cell.angle_gamma   90.00
#
_symmetry.space_group_name_H-M   'P 1'
#
loop_
_entity.id
_entity.type
_entity.pdbx_description
1 polymer ?
#
loop_
_entity_poly.entity_id
_entity_poly.type
_entity_poly.pdbx_seq_one_letter_code
_entity_poly.pdbx_strand_id
1 'polypeptide(L)'
;MFVSKEELSLESVKQYKVNCPDELSKIMVIKDKIFELGQKLGQTIIFVRTRNSAGMLHKSLVDYGYEVTTIQGALKQEDRDKIVKEFKDGLTQVLISTDLLARGFDQSQVNLVVNYDLPVKFDSPSEPDYEVYLHRIGRAGRFGRKGAVFNLLCNDRDKSIMSKIEQHFNIQIAEVGSWKSEEDFEDALKKAGLL
;
A
#
# COMPACT_ATOMS: atom_id res chain seq x y z
N MET A 1 18.19 24.16 3.79
CA MET A 1 17.24 23.31 4.54
C MET A 1 17.22 21.97 3.83
N PHE A 2 17.71 20.91 4.46
CA PHE A 2 17.72 19.57 3.86
C PHE A 2 16.37 18.93 4.16
N VAL A 3 15.57 18.71 3.12
CA VAL A 3 14.32 17.94 3.19
C VAL A 3 14.69 16.46 3.01
N SER A 4 14.15 15.58 3.86
CA SER A 4 14.42 14.14 3.74
C SER A 4 13.90 13.59 2.41
N LYS A 5 14.49 12.49 1.91
CA LYS A 5 14.11 11.90 0.61
C LYS A 5 12.67 11.40 0.64
N GLU A 6 12.23 10.96 1.81
CA GLU A 6 10.89 10.49 2.06
C GLU A 6 9.89 11.65 2.08
N GLU A 7 10.25 12.82 2.64
CA GLU A 7 9.41 14.03 2.54
C GLU A 7 9.25 14.52 1.10
N LEU A 8 10.28 14.38 0.25
CA LEU A 8 10.16 14.65 -1.19
C LEU A 8 9.23 13.64 -1.91
N SER A 9 9.01 12.47 -1.33
CA SER A 9 8.11 11.44 -1.88
C SER A 9 6.64 11.78 -1.61
N LEU A 10 6.33 12.46 -0.50
CA LEU A 10 4.98 12.95 -0.19
C LEU A 10 4.41 13.86 -1.28
N GLU A 11 5.25 14.74 -1.84
CA GLU A 11 4.84 15.71 -2.86
C GLU A 11 4.80 15.11 -4.28
N SER A 12 5.58 14.06 -4.53
CA SER A 12 5.78 13.52 -5.88
C SER A 12 4.90 12.32 -6.22
N VAL A 13 4.40 11.58 -5.21
CA VAL A 13 3.57 10.40 -5.40
C VAL A 13 2.08 10.75 -5.29
N LYS A 14 1.26 10.20 -6.19
CA LYS A 14 -0.20 10.36 -6.11
C LYS A 14 -0.76 9.47 -5.01
N GLN A 15 -1.50 10.06 -4.08
CA GLN A 15 -2.06 9.37 -2.93
C GLN A 15 -3.58 9.48 -2.97
N TYR A 16 -4.23 8.35 -2.68
CA TYR A 16 -5.69 8.25 -2.63
C TYR A 16 -6.15 7.60 -1.33
N LYS A 17 -7.30 8.03 -0.82
CA LYS A 17 -8.04 7.35 0.25
C LYS A 17 -9.34 6.77 -0.31
N VAL A 18 -9.67 5.56 0.10
CA VAL A 18 -10.85 4.80 -0.35
C VAL A 18 -11.64 4.37 0.86
N ASN A 19 -12.89 4.81 0.94
CA ASN A 19 -13.82 4.40 2.00
C ASN A 19 -14.48 3.06 1.62
N CYS A 20 -14.04 1.98 2.27
CA CYS A 20 -14.59 0.63 2.14
C CYS A 20 -15.58 0.36 3.28
N PRO A 21 -16.76 -0.24 3.03
CA PRO A 21 -17.73 -0.51 4.09
C PRO A 21 -17.33 -1.69 5.00
N ASP A 22 -16.54 -2.63 4.48
CA ASP A 22 -16.08 -3.80 5.21
C ASP A 22 -14.74 -4.34 4.64
N GLU A 23 -14.19 -5.35 5.31
CA GLU A 23 -12.93 -6.00 4.93
C GLU A 23 -13.03 -6.75 3.58
N LEU A 24 -14.20 -7.30 3.25
CA LEU A 24 -14.41 -7.94 1.94
C LEU A 24 -14.32 -6.91 0.81
N SER A 25 -14.85 -5.71 1.04
CA SER A 25 -14.81 -4.61 0.09
C SER A 25 -13.39 -4.08 -0.11
N LYS A 26 -12.50 -4.14 0.90
CA LYS A 26 -11.07 -3.86 0.69
C LYS A 26 -10.44 -4.84 -0.30
N ILE A 27 -10.74 -6.13 -0.17
CA ILE A 27 -10.24 -7.17 -1.08
C ILE A 27 -10.78 -6.94 -2.49
N MET A 28 -12.09 -6.66 -2.63
CA MET A 28 -12.72 -6.35 -3.92
C MET A 28 -12.13 -5.09 -4.56
N VAL A 29 -11.86 -4.03 -3.79
CA VAL A 29 -11.20 -2.82 -4.32
C VAL A 29 -9.82 -3.15 -4.89
N ILE A 30 -9.00 -3.93 -4.17
CA ILE A 30 -7.67 -4.30 -4.65
C ILE A 30 -7.77 -5.11 -5.94
N LYS A 31 -8.62 -6.13 -5.95
CA LYS A 31 -8.80 -7.01 -7.11
C LYS A 31 -9.44 -6.26 -8.29
N ASP A 32 -10.70 -5.87 -8.13
CA ASP A 32 -11.58 -5.47 -9.22
C ASP A 32 -11.31 -4.05 -9.70
N LYS A 33 -10.80 -3.19 -8.81
CA LYS A 33 -10.67 -1.75 -9.10
C LYS A 33 -9.23 -1.30 -9.26
N ILE A 34 -8.30 -1.89 -8.52
CA ILE A 34 -6.88 -1.54 -8.66
C ILE A 34 -6.21 -2.49 -9.65
N PHE A 35 -6.30 -3.80 -9.45
CA PHE A 35 -5.57 -4.79 -10.26
C PHE A 35 -6.18 -5.06 -11.63
N GLU A 36 -7.51 -5.20 -11.74
CA GLU A 36 -8.17 -5.43 -13.02
C GLU A 36 -8.16 -4.19 -13.93
N LEU A 37 -8.32 -2.98 -13.37
CA LEU A 37 -8.31 -1.73 -14.15
C LEU A 37 -6.90 -1.24 -14.46
N GLY A 38 -5.93 -1.47 -13.58
CA GLY A 38 -4.56 -0.99 -13.75
C GLY A 38 -3.77 -1.78 -14.80
N GLN A 39 -3.38 -1.11 -15.89
CA GLN A 39 -2.63 -1.74 -16.99
C GLN A 39 -1.10 -1.68 -16.82
N LYS A 40 -0.60 -0.76 -16.00
CA LYS A 40 0.84 -0.50 -15.81
C LYS A 40 1.27 -0.59 -14.34
N LEU A 41 0.65 -1.49 -13.60
CA LEU A 41 0.86 -1.63 -12.15
C LEU A 41 2.25 -2.14 -11.78
N GLY A 42 2.98 -2.79 -12.69
CA GLY A 42 4.31 -3.33 -12.41
C GLY A 42 4.32 -4.15 -11.12
N GLN A 43 5.18 -3.76 -10.17
CA GLN A 43 5.24 -4.38 -8.86
C GLN A 43 4.41 -3.61 -7.84
N THR A 44 3.80 -4.35 -6.91
CA THR A 44 2.93 -3.83 -5.86
C THR A 44 3.37 -4.32 -4.49
N ILE A 45 3.34 -3.44 -3.49
CA ILE A 45 3.45 -3.83 -2.08
C ILE A 45 2.14 -3.53 -1.37
N ILE A 46 1.60 -4.51 -0.66
CA ILE A 46 0.41 -4.37 0.18
C ILE A 46 0.81 -4.50 1.64
N PHE A 47 0.58 -3.44 2.41
CA PHE A 47 0.86 -3.42 3.84
C PHE A 47 -0.37 -3.76 4.66
N VAL A 48 -0.22 -4.78 5.52
CA VAL A 48 -1.25 -5.29 6.43
C VAL A 48 -0.75 -5.25 7.87
N ARG A 49 -1.66 -5.11 8.83
CA ARG A 49 -1.31 -5.04 10.26
C ARG A 49 -1.09 -6.42 10.86
N THR A 50 -1.95 -7.39 10.50
CA THR A 50 -1.98 -8.70 11.17
C THR A 50 -1.60 -9.83 10.22
N ARG A 51 -1.03 -10.90 10.79
CA ARG A 51 -0.75 -12.15 10.06
C ARG A 51 -2.01 -12.81 9.51
N ASN A 52 -3.14 -12.64 10.21
CA ASN A 52 -4.42 -13.16 9.76
C ASN A 52 -4.89 -12.45 8.48
N SER A 53 -4.88 -11.10 8.48
CA SER A 53 -5.17 -10.30 7.29
C SER A 53 -4.24 -10.65 6.14
N ALA A 54 -2.94 -10.84 6.42
CA ALA A 54 -1.96 -11.26 5.42
C ALA A 54 -2.30 -12.62 4.79
N GLY A 55 -2.70 -13.61 5.59
CA GLY A 55 -3.07 -14.94 5.11
C GLY A 55 -4.37 -14.95 4.31
N MET A 56 -5.39 -14.22 4.78
CA MET A 56 -6.67 -14.09 4.07
C MET A 56 -6.50 -13.40 2.72
N LEU A 57 -5.77 -12.27 2.69
CA LEU A 57 -5.51 -11.54 1.45
C LEU A 57 -4.66 -12.35 0.47
N HIS A 58 -3.61 -13.04 0.97
CA HIS A 58 -2.78 -13.92 0.14
C HIS A 58 -3.62 -14.99 -0.54
N LYS A 59 -4.41 -15.74 0.26
CA LYS A 59 -5.27 -16.80 -0.28
C LYS A 59 -6.22 -16.24 -1.33
N SER A 60 -6.89 -15.13 -1.02
CA SER A 60 -7.83 -14.52 -1.94
C SER A 60 -7.17 -14.14 -3.27
N LEU A 61 -6.03 -13.44 -3.25
CA LEU A 61 -5.37 -13.01 -4.48
C LEU A 61 -4.80 -14.19 -5.28
N VAL A 62 -4.30 -15.23 -4.63
CA VAL A 62 -3.86 -16.48 -5.31
C VAL A 62 -5.03 -17.20 -5.96
N ASP A 63 -6.18 -17.30 -5.27
CA ASP A 63 -7.40 -17.91 -5.82
C ASP A 63 -7.90 -17.14 -7.07
N TYR A 64 -7.53 -15.87 -7.22
CA TYR A 64 -7.79 -15.03 -8.39
C TYR A 64 -6.68 -15.07 -9.46
N GLY A 65 -5.62 -15.85 -9.26
CA GLY A 65 -4.55 -16.06 -10.23
C GLY A 65 -3.38 -15.08 -10.16
N TYR A 66 -3.28 -14.26 -9.10
CA TYR A 66 -2.12 -13.37 -8.92
C TYR A 66 -0.92 -14.11 -8.31
N GLU A 67 0.28 -13.80 -8.79
CA GLU A 67 1.54 -14.26 -8.21
C GLU A 67 1.88 -13.43 -6.98
N VAL A 68 1.49 -13.94 -5.80
CA VAL A 68 1.62 -13.24 -4.53
C VAL A 68 2.64 -13.91 -3.63
N THR A 69 3.54 -13.11 -3.05
CA THR A 69 4.39 -13.55 -1.94
C THR A 69 4.05 -12.79 -0.66
N THR A 70 4.15 -13.46 0.49
CA THR A 70 3.83 -12.86 1.78
C THR A 70 5.00 -13.01 2.75
N ILE A 71 5.48 -11.90 3.30
CA ILE A 71 6.50 -11.90 4.36
C ILE A 71 5.80 -11.74 5.71
N GLN A 72 6.01 -12.72 6.60
CA GLN A 72 5.46 -12.73 7.97
C GLN A 72 6.56 -12.99 9.01
N GLY A 73 6.33 -12.53 10.25
CA GLY A 73 7.38 -12.47 11.27
C GLY A 73 7.93 -13.82 11.74
N ALA A 74 7.31 -14.93 11.37
CA ALA A 74 7.78 -16.28 11.70
C ALA A 74 8.75 -16.88 10.68
N LEU A 75 9.01 -16.22 9.54
CA LEU A 75 9.96 -16.70 8.54
C LEU A 75 11.41 -16.54 9.04
N LYS A 76 12.28 -17.52 8.74
CA LYS A 76 13.73 -17.41 8.96
C LYS A 76 14.30 -16.32 8.06
N GLN A 77 15.42 -15.72 8.45
CA GLN A 77 16.05 -14.65 7.67
C GLN A 77 16.37 -15.08 6.23
N GLU A 78 16.91 -16.28 6.04
CA GLU A 78 17.25 -16.83 4.72
C GLU A 78 16.02 -16.94 3.79
N ASP A 79 14.89 -17.39 4.32
CA ASP A 79 13.62 -17.50 3.57
C ASP A 79 13.11 -16.10 3.19
N ARG A 80 13.25 -15.12 4.08
CA ARG A 80 12.89 -13.72 3.80
C ARG A 80 13.75 -13.16 2.68
N ASP A 81 15.07 -13.36 2.75
CA ASP A 81 16.00 -12.84 1.75
C ASP A 81 15.71 -13.45 0.36
N LYS A 82 15.35 -14.73 0.32
CA LYS A 82 14.91 -15.40 -0.92
C LYS A 82 13.64 -14.78 -1.50
N ILE A 83 12.59 -14.63 -0.70
CA ILE A 83 11.33 -14.01 -1.12
C ILE A 83 11.57 -12.58 -1.63
N VAL A 84 12.37 -11.81 -0.90
CA VAL A 84 12.73 -10.44 -1.26
C VAL A 84 13.48 -10.39 -2.58
N LYS A 85 14.40 -11.34 -2.80
CA LYS A 85 15.12 -11.45 -4.07
C LYS A 85 14.19 -11.80 -5.22
N GLU A 86 13.31 -12.79 -5.05
CA GLU A 86 12.33 -13.18 -6.07
C GLU A 86 11.43 -12.00 -6.46
N PHE A 87 10.96 -11.24 -5.47
CA PHE A 87 10.23 -10.00 -5.71
C PHE A 87 11.12 -9.00 -6.46
N LYS A 88 12.33 -8.67 -6.00
CA LYS A 88 13.22 -7.72 -6.69
C LYS A 88 13.57 -8.11 -8.13
N ASP A 89 13.69 -9.40 -8.40
CA ASP A 89 13.98 -9.94 -9.73
C ASP A 89 12.73 -9.95 -10.64
N GLY A 90 11.57 -9.55 -10.12
CA GLY A 90 10.30 -9.47 -10.85
C GLY A 90 9.61 -10.82 -11.04
N LEU A 91 10.03 -11.85 -10.30
CA LEU A 91 9.43 -13.19 -10.34
C LEU A 91 8.06 -13.24 -9.65
N THR A 92 7.78 -12.29 -8.77
CA THR A 92 6.43 -12.06 -8.23
C THR A 92 6.06 -10.58 -8.32
N GLN A 93 4.79 -10.34 -8.63
CA GLN A 93 4.27 -8.99 -8.85
C GLN A 93 3.72 -8.34 -7.57
N VAL A 94 3.25 -9.15 -6.61
CA VAL A 94 2.60 -8.67 -5.39
C VAL A 94 3.34 -9.17 -4.16
N LEU A 95 3.77 -8.23 -3.30
CA LEU A 95 4.33 -8.52 -1.99
C LEU A 95 3.40 -8.05 -0.88
N ILE A 96 2.90 -8.97 -0.05
CA ILE A 96 2.15 -8.65 1.17
C ILE A 96 3.13 -8.65 2.36
N SER A 97 3.14 -7.59 3.16
CA SER A 97 4.05 -7.49 4.31
C SER A 97 3.43 -6.76 5.50
N THR A 98 3.92 -7.09 6.70
CA THR A 98 3.67 -6.31 7.92
C THR A 98 4.79 -5.29 8.15
N ASP A 99 4.50 -4.15 8.78
CA ASP A 99 5.44 -3.02 9.00
C ASP A 99 6.81 -3.41 9.55
N LEU A 100 6.82 -4.35 10.50
CA LEU A 100 8.03 -4.80 11.19
C LEU A 100 9.06 -5.45 10.25
N LEU A 101 8.62 -5.93 9.08
CA LEU A 101 9.42 -6.76 8.17
C LEU A 101 9.87 -6.00 6.93
N ALA A 102 9.35 -4.79 6.71
CA ALA A 102 9.82 -3.90 5.67
C ALA A 102 11.07 -3.11 6.08
N ARG A 103 11.38 -3.03 7.38
CA ARG A 103 12.62 -2.44 7.91
C ARG A 103 13.79 -3.39 7.62
N GLY A 104 14.55 -3.10 6.56
CA GLY A 104 15.64 -3.95 6.03
C GLY A 104 15.49 -4.30 4.53
N PHE A 105 14.29 -4.15 3.98
CA PHE A 105 13.97 -4.32 2.54
C PHE A 105 14.31 -3.08 1.69
N ASP A 106 15.08 -2.14 2.24
CA ASP A 106 15.00 -0.68 2.10
C ASP A 106 15.29 -0.04 0.71
N GLN A 107 15.25 -0.77 -0.41
CA GLN A 107 15.54 -0.20 -1.74
C GLN A 107 14.65 -0.66 -2.89
N SER A 108 13.73 -1.61 -2.70
CA SER A 108 12.85 -2.05 -3.79
C SER A 108 11.77 -1.00 -4.01
N GLN A 109 11.80 -0.37 -5.18
CA GLN A 109 10.85 0.65 -5.56
C GLN A 109 9.76 0.04 -6.40
N VAL A 110 8.53 0.39 -6.07
CA VAL A 110 7.35 -0.19 -6.69
C VAL A 110 6.50 0.89 -7.32
N ASN A 111 5.63 0.49 -8.23
CA ASN A 111 4.71 1.41 -8.89
C ASN A 111 3.49 1.69 -8.01
N LEU A 112 3.09 0.69 -7.23
CA LEU A 112 1.89 0.74 -6.42
C LEU A 112 2.18 0.32 -4.98
N VAL A 113 1.71 1.13 -4.04
CA VAL A 113 1.61 0.76 -2.63
C VAL A 113 0.14 0.76 -2.23
N VAL A 114 -0.29 -0.29 -1.54
CA VAL A 114 -1.62 -0.35 -0.94
C VAL A 114 -1.47 -0.47 0.57
N ASN A 115 -1.95 0.54 1.28
CA ASN A 115 -2.15 0.45 2.73
C ASN A 115 -3.50 -0.22 2.97
N TYR A 116 -3.50 -1.56 3.04
CA TYR A 116 -4.68 -2.34 3.41
C TYR A 116 -5.13 -2.00 4.83
N ASP A 117 -4.14 -1.86 5.72
CA ASP A 117 -4.31 -1.30 7.07
C ASP A 117 -3.38 -0.09 7.24
N LEU A 118 -3.89 1.02 7.81
CA LEU A 118 -3.03 2.16 8.13
C LEU A 118 -2.02 1.80 9.24
N PRO A 119 -0.78 2.34 9.15
CA PRO A 119 0.23 2.15 10.17
C PRO A 119 -0.15 2.92 11.43
N VAL A 120 -0.15 2.22 12.57
CA VAL A 120 -0.49 2.76 13.88
C VAL A 120 0.58 2.38 14.87
N LYS A 121 0.72 3.18 15.93
CA LYS A 121 1.67 2.87 16.99
C LYS A 121 1.25 1.62 17.75
N PHE A 122 2.22 0.80 18.15
CA PHE A 122 1.98 -0.46 18.85
C PHE A 122 1.34 -0.24 20.24
N ASP A 123 1.82 0.78 20.96
CA ASP A 123 1.37 1.18 22.29
C ASP A 123 0.07 2.01 22.26
N SER A 124 -0.30 2.56 21.10
CA SER A 124 -1.48 3.40 20.94
C SER A 124 -2.12 3.19 19.55
N PRO A 125 -2.95 2.15 19.37
CA PRO A 125 -3.55 1.82 18.07
C PRO A 125 -4.53 2.87 17.49
N SER A 126 -4.86 3.90 18.28
CA SER A 126 -5.65 5.06 17.85
C SER A 126 -4.78 6.22 17.34
N GLU A 127 -3.45 6.09 17.42
CA GLU A 127 -2.48 7.05 16.92
C GLU A 127 -1.74 6.49 15.69
N PRO A 128 -1.62 7.27 14.60
CA PRO A 128 -0.80 6.88 13.45
C PRO A 128 0.67 6.76 13.83
N ASP A 129 1.36 5.84 13.15
CA ASP A 129 2.81 5.83 13.08
C ASP A 129 3.24 6.60 11.82
N TYR A 130 3.55 7.89 12.00
CA TYR A 130 3.88 8.81 10.91
C TYR A 130 5.16 8.41 10.17
N GLU A 131 6.17 7.93 10.90
CA GLU A 131 7.45 7.51 10.33
C GLU A 131 7.24 6.28 9.44
N VAL A 132 6.49 5.29 9.93
CA VAL A 132 6.14 4.11 9.13
C VAL A 132 5.31 4.50 7.90
N TYR A 133 4.32 5.38 8.06
CA TYR A 133 3.54 5.88 6.92
C TYR A 133 4.43 6.47 5.83
N LEU A 134 5.33 7.37 6.23
CA LEU A 134 6.27 8.04 5.35
C LEU A 134 7.19 7.05 4.62
N HIS A 135 7.67 6.02 5.33
CA HIS A 135 8.46 4.94 4.72
C HIS A 135 7.66 4.08 3.74
N ARG A 136 6.39 3.79 4.02
CA ARG A 136 5.54 3.01 3.11
C ARG A 136 5.32 3.74 1.80
N ILE A 137 4.96 5.02 1.86
CA ILE A 137 4.72 5.82 0.64
C ILE A 137 6.01 6.12 -0.13
N GLY A 138 7.15 6.23 0.56
CA GLY A 138 8.47 6.36 -0.07
C GLY A 138 8.91 5.14 -0.90
N ARG A 139 8.15 4.03 -0.85
CA ARG A 139 8.34 2.87 -1.76
C ARG A 139 7.69 3.05 -3.12
N ALA A 140 6.67 3.89 -3.22
CA ALA A 140 5.98 4.16 -4.47
C ALA A 140 6.72 5.24 -5.26
N GLY A 141 6.99 5.01 -6.55
CA GLY A 141 7.42 6.02 -7.51
C GLY A 141 8.81 6.67 -7.26
N ARG A 142 9.77 6.49 -8.19
CA ARG A 142 11.00 7.31 -8.24
C ARG A 142 11.49 7.48 -9.67
N PHE A 143 12.34 8.50 -9.87
CA PHE A 143 13.09 8.78 -11.09
C PHE A 143 12.20 8.91 -12.34
N GLY A 144 11.24 9.84 -12.29
CA GLY A 144 10.38 10.14 -13.43
C GLY A 144 9.35 9.05 -13.75
N ARG A 145 9.28 7.96 -12.98
CA ARG A 145 8.23 6.94 -13.10
C ARG A 145 7.03 7.31 -12.25
N LYS A 146 5.86 7.08 -12.83
CA LYS A 146 4.57 7.33 -12.21
C LYS A 146 4.24 6.22 -11.21
N GLY A 147 3.60 6.57 -10.10
CA GLY A 147 3.24 5.62 -9.04
C GLY A 147 2.12 6.15 -8.15
N ALA A 148 1.46 5.24 -7.44
CA ALA A 148 0.33 5.55 -6.59
C ALA A 148 0.42 4.90 -5.21
N VAL A 149 -0.23 5.54 -4.25
CA VAL A 149 -0.56 4.94 -2.95
C VAL A 149 -2.08 4.94 -2.78
N PHE A 150 -2.66 3.78 -2.46
CA PHE A 150 -4.06 3.68 -2.05
C PHE A 150 -4.15 3.34 -0.56
N ASN A 151 -4.90 4.15 0.17
CA ASN A 151 -5.17 4.00 1.60
C ASN A 151 -6.60 3.50 1.79
N LEU A 152 -6.77 2.26 2.25
CA LEU A 152 -8.10 1.68 2.43
C LEU A 152 -8.60 1.93 3.85
N LEU A 153 -9.77 2.55 3.97
CA LEU A 153 -10.39 2.93 5.25
C LEU A 153 -11.67 2.12 5.44
N CYS A 154 -11.77 1.34 6.51
CA CYS A 154 -12.95 0.51 6.75
C CYS A 154 -13.94 1.14 7.75
N ASN A 155 -13.41 1.86 8.73
CA ASN A 155 -14.16 2.30 9.90
C ASN A 155 -13.77 3.73 10.31
N ASP A 156 -14.48 4.31 11.27
CA ASP A 156 -14.25 5.68 11.69
C ASP A 156 -12.90 5.87 12.39
N ARG A 157 -12.32 4.80 12.97
CA ARG A 157 -10.95 4.84 13.49
C ARG A 157 -9.96 5.04 12.34
N ASP A 158 -10.08 4.29 11.24
CA ASP A 158 -9.20 4.45 10.08
C ASP A 158 -9.33 5.87 9.48
N LYS A 159 -10.55 6.41 9.39
CA LYS A 159 -10.78 7.81 8.96
C LYS A 159 -10.12 8.82 9.90
N SER A 160 -10.22 8.63 11.21
CA SER A 160 -9.57 9.48 12.20
C SER A 160 -8.04 9.41 12.08
N ILE A 161 -7.47 8.22 11.92
CA ILE A 161 -6.04 8.02 11.69
C ILE A 161 -5.59 8.74 10.41
N MET A 162 -6.33 8.58 9.31
CA MET A 162 -6.05 9.27 8.05
C MET A 162 -6.08 10.79 8.21
N SER A 163 -7.09 11.33 8.90
CA SER A 163 -7.18 12.77 9.18
C SER A 163 -5.99 13.28 10.00
N LYS A 164 -5.49 12.51 10.98
CA LYS A 164 -4.29 12.86 11.74
C LYS A 164 -3.04 12.85 10.86
N ILE A 165 -2.92 11.90 9.93
CA ILE A 165 -1.81 11.84 8.95
C ILE A 165 -1.85 13.07 8.03
N GLU A 166 -3.02 13.40 7.48
CA GLU A 166 -3.21 14.60 6.64
C GLU A 166 -2.82 15.88 7.38
N GLN A 167 -3.24 16.03 8.65
CA GLN A 167 -2.88 17.18 9.49
C GLN A 167 -1.38 17.24 9.82
N HIS A 168 -0.76 16.11 10.15
CA HIS A 168 0.65 16.07 10.55
C HIS A 168 1.58 16.48 9.41
N PHE A 169 1.31 16.00 8.19
CA PHE A 169 2.12 16.32 7.01
C PHE A 169 1.62 17.58 6.27
N ASN A 170 0.54 18.21 6.74
CA ASN A 170 -0.12 19.34 6.09
C ASN A 170 -0.42 19.06 4.60
N ILE A 171 -1.01 17.90 4.32
CA ILE A 171 -1.41 17.44 2.99
C ILE A 171 -2.90 17.14 2.95
N GLN A 172 -3.47 17.18 1.74
CA GLN A 172 -4.82 16.68 1.48
C GLN A 172 -4.73 15.48 0.53
N ILE A 173 -5.10 14.30 1.02
CA ILE A 173 -5.12 13.07 0.23
C ILE A 173 -6.44 13.01 -0.53
N ALA A 174 -6.35 12.82 -1.84
CA ALA A 174 -7.52 12.76 -2.71
C ALA A 174 -8.40 11.55 -2.36
N GLU A 175 -9.71 11.73 -2.36
CA GLU A 175 -10.64 10.64 -2.11
C GLU A 175 -11.15 10.05 -3.44
N VAL A 176 -11.18 8.72 -3.53
CA VAL A 176 -11.93 8.03 -4.59
C VAL A 176 -13.40 8.03 -4.15
N GLY A 177 -14.26 8.68 -4.93
CA GLY A 177 -15.61 9.05 -4.50
C GLY A 177 -16.46 7.86 -4.05
N SER A 178 -16.48 6.79 -4.84
CA SER A 178 -17.15 5.54 -4.47
C SER A 178 -16.24 4.33 -4.68
N TRP A 179 -16.15 3.47 -3.66
CA TRP A 179 -15.42 2.20 -3.75
C TRP A 179 -15.96 1.26 -4.85
N LYS A 180 -17.17 1.52 -5.38
CA LYS A 180 -17.77 0.78 -6.49
C LYS A 180 -17.56 1.43 -7.86
N SER A 181 -17.24 2.73 -7.91
CA SER A 181 -17.18 3.50 -9.17
C SER A 181 -15.92 3.17 -9.96
N GLU A 182 -16.06 2.48 -11.09
CA GLU A 182 -14.91 2.19 -11.96
C GLU A 182 -14.31 3.48 -12.52
N GLU A 183 -15.14 4.45 -12.90
CA GLU A 183 -14.71 5.75 -13.42
C GLU A 183 -13.79 6.49 -12.42
N ASP A 184 -14.14 6.48 -11.13
CA ASP A 184 -13.33 7.16 -10.10
C ASP A 184 -11.94 6.49 -9.97
N PHE A 185 -11.89 5.16 -10.07
CA PHE A 185 -10.61 4.42 -10.03
C PHE A 185 -9.82 4.59 -11.32
N GLU A 186 -10.45 4.57 -12.49
CA GLU A 186 -9.79 4.83 -13.77
C GLU A 186 -9.17 6.23 -13.81
N ASP A 187 -9.88 7.26 -13.34
CA ASP A 187 -9.35 8.62 -13.23
C ASP A 187 -8.16 8.67 -12.25
N ALA A 188 -8.28 8.03 -11.08
CA ALA A 188 -7.20 7.95 -10.11
C ALA A 188 -5.95 7.25 -10.68
N LEU A 189 -6.13 6.10 -11.35
CA LEU A 189 -5.06 5.33 -11.99
C LEU A 189 -4.45 6.09 -13.16
N LYS A 190 -5.24 6.76 -14.00
CA LYS A 190 -4.77 7.58 -15.12
C LYS A 190 -3.95 8.77 -14.66
N LYS A 191 -4.42 9.49 -13.64
CA LYS A 191 -3.69 10.60 -12.99
C LYS A 191 -2.38 10.12 -12.35
N ALA A 192 -2.37 8.89 -11.84
CA ALA A 192 -1.18 8.24 -11.32
C ALA A 192 -0.33 7.53 -12.38
N GLY A 193 -0.76 7.51 -13.65
CA GLY A 193 -0.01 6.89 -14.74
C GLY A 193 0.00 5.37 -14.80
N LEU A 194 -0.91 4.74 -14.07
CA LEU A 194 -1.02 3.30 -13.93
C LEU A 194 -2.07 2.69 -14.89
N LEU A 195 -2.80 3.54 -15.61
CA LEU A 195 -3.61 3.21 -16.78
C LEU A 195 -2.80 3.57 -18.05
#